data_AF-V4HV37-F1
#
_entry.id   AF-V4HV37-F1
#
_cell.length_a   1.000
_cell.length_b   1.000
_cell.length_c   1.000
_cell.angle_alpha   90.00
_cell.angle_beta   90.00
_cell.angle_gamma   90.00
#
_symmetry.space_group_name_H-M   'P 1'
#
loop_
_entity.id
_entity.type
_entity.pdbx_description
1 polymer ?
#
loop_
_entity_poly.entity_id
_entity_poly.type
_entity_poly.pdbx_seq_one_letter_code
_entity_poly.pdbx_strand_id
1 'polypeptide(L)'
;MKKMLCLSLFILPLYSGAGELVRNAVITEVASSSGNKDVFYVKLSGGTGPCANGSVEFPANKSQSEQSYNQAFSIALAASMSGKKVRIHNYSNNECGQANFIGIFTD
;
A
#
# COMPACT_ATOMS: atom_id res chain seq x y z
N MET A 1 22.60 25.65 45.51
CA MET A 1 21.55 24.84 44.84
C MET A 1 21.25 25.46 43.48
N LYS A 2 21.52 24.75 42.38
CA LYS A 2 20.83 24.87 41.08
C LYS A 2 21.45 23.84 40.13
N LYS A 3 20.88 22.64 40.12
CA LYS A 3 21.19 21.61 39.14
C LYS A 3 20.60 22.08 37.80
N MET A 4 21.44 22.50 36.86
CA MET A 4 21.03 22.64 35.46
C MET A 4 20.89 21.23 34.90
N LEU A 5 19.65 20.74 34.81
CA LEU A 5 19.34 19.49 34.16
C LEU A 5 19.18 19.77 32.66
N CYS A 6 20.05 19.18 31.84
CA CYS A 6 19.99 19.16 30.39
C CYS A 6 18.60 18.72 29.91
N LEU A 7 17.92 19.59 29.17
CA LEU A 7 16.75 19.21 28.38
C LEU A 7 17.19 19.07 26.92
N SER A 8 17.77 17.91 26.59
CA SER A 8 18.00 17.51 25.21
C SER A 8 16.65 17.25 24.55
N LEU A 9 16.16 18.23 23.81
CA LEU A 9 14.95 18.15 23.01
C LEU A 9 15.16 17.10 21.90
N PHE A 10 14.70 15.87 22.14
CA PHE A 10 14.66 14.82 21.14
C PHE A 10 13.62 15.22 20.09
N ILE A 11 14.09 15.77 18.96
CA ILE A 11 13.27 15.97 17.77
C ILE A 11 13.06 14.58 17.16
N LEU A 12 12.01 13.89 17.59
CA LEU A 12 11.56 12.69 16.90
C LEU A 12 11.02 13.11 15.53
N PRO A 13 11.52 12.54 14.41
CA PRO A 13 10.93 12.80 13.11
C PRO A 13 9.52 12.20 13.11
N LEU A 14 8.52 13.06 12.95
CA LEU A 14 7.14 12.65 12.64
C LEU A 14 7.15 12.04 11.24
N TYR A 15 7.43 10.73 11.15
CA TYR A 15 7.17 9.96 9.93
C TYR A 15 5.66 9.86 9.74
N SER A 16 5.05 10.91 9.18
CA SER A 16 3.69 10.89 8.66
C SER A 16 3.67 10.12 7.33
N GLY A 17 4.05 8.84 7.37
CA GLY A 17 3.95 7.90 6.26
C GLY A 17 2.54 7.32 6.14
N ALA A 18 1.51 8.10 6.46
CA ALA A 18 0.14 7.65 6.34
C ALA A 18 -0.14 7.40 4.85
N GLY A 19 -0.38 6.13 4.55
CA GLY A 19 -0.98 5.70 3.31
C GLY A 19 -0.08 4.97 2.34
N GLU A 20 1.25 5.06 2.41
CA GLU A 20 2.07 4.20 1.55
C GLU A 20 2.16 2.79 2.11
N LEU A 21 1.27 1.92 1.63
CA LEU A 21 1.12 0.55 2.09
C LEU A 21 2.32 -0.31 1.70
N VAL A 22 2.81 -0.13 0.47
CA VAL A 22 4.03 -0.79 0.00
C VAL A 22 4.68 0.00 -1.13
N ARG A 23 6.01 -0.09 -1.21
CA ARG A 23 6.83 0.40 -2.31
C ARG A 23 7.83 -0.66 -2.74
N ASN A 24 8.09 -0.75 -4.05
CA ASN A 24 9.07 -1.65 -4.66
C ASN A 24 8.81 -3.15 -4.42
N ALA A 25 7.54 -3.57 -4.31
CA ALA A 25 7.15 -4.98 -4.19
C ALA A 25 6.80 -5.59 -5.56
N VAL A 26 6.89 -6.91 -5.68
CA VAL A 26 6.42 -7.68 -6.84
C VAL A 26 5.08 -8.32 -6.50
N ILE A 27 4.13 -8.30 -7.44
CA ILE A 27 2.86 -9.02 -7.29
C ILE A 27 3.05 -10.50 -7.63
N THR A 28 2.71 -11.38 -6.70
CA THR A 28 2.80 -12.84 -6.85
C THR A 28 1.44 -13.51 -7.08
N GLU A 29 0.34 -12.80 -6.79
CA GLU A 29 -1.03 -13.26 -7.04
C GLU A 29 -1.94 -12.04 -7.24
N VAL A 30 -2.89 -12.15 -8.16
CA VAL A 30 -4.05 -11.26 -8.28
C VAL A 30 -5.30 -12.13 -8.23
N ALA A 31 -6.27 -11.76 -7.41
CA ALA A 31 -7.51 -12.52 -7.26
C ALA A 31 -8.71 -11.58 -7.13
N SER A 32 -9.86 -12.06 -7.62
CA SER A 32 -11.09 -11.28 -7.78
C SER A 32 -11.93 -11.14 -6.50
N SER A 33 -11.53 -11.79 -5.40
CA SER A 33 -12.17 -11.65 -4.08
C SER A 33 -11.25 -12.16 -2.96
N SER A 34 -11.47 -11.64 -1.76
CA SER A 34 -10.90 -12.12 -0.50
C SER A 34 -12.03 -12.34 0.49
N GLY A 35 -12.29 -13.59 0.89
CA GLY A 35 -13.33 -13.92 1.87
C GLY A 35 -14.76 -13.54 1.44
N ASN A 36 -15.09 -13.66 0.15
CA ASN A 36 -16.40 -13.30 -0.43
C ASN A 36 -16.78 -11.81 -0.25
N LYS A 37 -15.77 -10.93 -0.18
CA LYS A 37 -15.95 -9.48 -0.16
C LYS A 37 -15.93 -8.90 -1.58
N ASP A 38 -16.54 -7.73 -1.73
CA ASP A 38 -16.47 -6.88 -2.93
C ASP A 38 -15.13 -6.11 -2.98
N VAL A 39 -14.07 -6.87 -3.21
CA VAL A 39 -12.69 -6.42 -3.32
C VAL A 39 -12.00 -7.24 -4.40
N PHE A 40 -10.97 -6.69 -5.05
CA PHE A 40 -9.90 -7.55 -5.57
C PHE A 40 -8.73 -7.48 -4.59
N TYR A 41 -7.86 -8.49 -4.60
CA TYR A 41 -6.68 -8.48 -3.74
C TYR A 41 -5.43 -8.94 -4.49
N VAL A 42 -4.29 -8.51 -3.97
CA VAL A 42 -2.97 -8.89 -4.47
C VAL A 42 -2.12 -9.49 -3.36
N LYS A 43 -1.31 -10.48 -3.69
CA LYS A 43 -0.19 -10.92 -2.82
C LYS A 43 1.11 -10.30 -3.29
N LEU A 44 1.94 -9.92 -2.32
CA LEU A 44 3.16 -9.18 -2.55
C LEU A 44 4.37 -9.95 -2.05
N SER A 45 5.50 -9.78 -2.73
CA SER A 45 6.82 -10.23 -2.28
C SER A 45 7.82 -9.09 -2.35
N GLY A 46 8.64 -8.95 -1.30
CA GLY A 46 9.61 -7.87 -1.14
C GLY A 46 8.97 -6.50 -0.87
N GLY A 47 9.75 -5.46 -1.17
CA GLY A 47 9.38 -4.07 -0.95
C GLY A 47 9.54 -3.58 0.50
N THR A 48 9.14 -2.34 0.73
CA THR A 48 9.11 -1.68 2.04
C THR A 48 7.73 -1.11 2.31
N GLY A 49 7.29 -1.13 3.56
CA GLY A 49 5.98 -0.61 3.98
C GLY A 49 5.23 -1.60 4.88
N PRO A 50 4.13 -1.16 5.52
CA PRO A 50 3.36 -2.00 6.45
C PRO A 50 2.76 -3.25 5.80
N CYS A 51 2.56 -3.26 4.48
CA CYS A 51 1.98 -4.38 3.74
C CYS A 51 3.01 -5.16 2.90
N ALA A 52 4.31 -4.94 3.12
CA ALA A 52 5.37 -5.72 2.46
C ALA A 52 5.27 -7.22 2.81
N ASN A 53 5.53 -8.10 1.85
CA ASN A 53 5.39 -9.56 1.98
C ASN A 53 4.00 -10.04 2.44
N GLY A 54 2.97 -9.22 2.27
CA GLY A 54 1.60 -9.50 2.71
C GLY A 54 0.59 -9.57 1.58
N SER A 55 -0.67 -9.36 1.95
CA SER A 55 -1.78 -9.21 1.01
C SER A 55 -2.37 -7.81 1.16
N VAL A 56 -2.81 -7.23 0.03
CA VAL A 56 -3.47 -5.93 0.01
C VAL A 56 -4.81 -6.07 -0.69
N GLU A 57 -5.87 -5.66 -0.02
CA GLU A 57 -7.23 -5.62 -0.57
C GLU A 57 -7.52 -4.23 -1.12
N PHE A 58 -8.17 -4.20 -2.28
CA PHE A 58 -8.70 -3.01 -2.92
C PHE A 58 -10.22 -3.10 -2.88
N PRO A 59 -10.89 -2.40 -1.94
CA PRO A 59 -12.34 -2.39 -1.90
C PRO A 59 -12.96 -1.47 -2.96
N ALA A 60 -14.05 -1.92 -3.57
CA ALA A 60 -14.78 -1.11 -4.56
C ALA A 60 -15.22 0.23 -3.97
N ASN A 61 -15.71 0.24 -2.72
CA ASN A 61 -16.17 1.45 -2.03
C ASN A 61 -15.07 2.41 -1.56
N LYS A 62 -13.78 2.05 -1.71
CA LYS A 62 -12.64 2.92 -1.42
C LYS A 62 -12.05 3.57 -2.67
N SER A 63 -12.49 3.12 -3.85
CA SER A 63 -12.05 3.67 -5.13
C SER A 63 -12.77 4.98 -5.46
N GLN A 64 -12.10 5.86 -6.21
CA GLN A 64 -12.66 7.17 -6.59
C GLN A 64 -13.85 7.04 -7.55
N SER A 65 -13.90 5.96 -8.32
CA SER A 65 -14.99 5.57 -9.21
C SER A 65 -14.86 4.08 -9.57
N GLU A 66 -15.91 3.52 -10.17
CA GLU A 66 -15.87 2.17 -10.75
C GLU A 66 -14.78 2.05 -11.83
N GLN A 67 -14.60 3.10 -12.65
CA GLN A 67 -13.56 3.13 -13.68
C GLN A 67 -12.16 3.09 -13.06
N SER A 68 -11.93 3.84 -11.97
CA SER A 68 -10.64 3.81 -11.25
C SER A 68 -10.38 2.45 -10.60
N TYR A 69 -11.41 1.80 -10.06
CA TYR A 69 -11.30 0.43 -9.53
C TYR A 69 -10.87 -0.57 -10.62
N ASN A 70 -11.52 -0.53 -11.78
CA ASN A 70 -11.22 -1.41 -12.92
C ASN A 70 -9.82 -1.13 -13.51
N GLN A 71 -9.40 0.14 -13.53
CA GLN A 71 -8.03 0.53 -13.90
C GLN A 71 -7.00 -0.02 -12.89
N ALA A 72 -7.27 0.08 -11.59
CA ALA A 72 -6.39 -0.46 -10.56
C ALA A 72 -6.23 -1.98 -10.70
N PHE A 73 -7.31 -2.71 -10.94
CA PHE A 73 -7.26 -4.15 -11.23
C PHE A 73 -6.42 -4.45 -12.48
N SER A 74 -6.62 -3.70 -13.56
CA SER A 74 -5.87 -3.88 -14.81
C SER A 74 -4.37 -3.62 -14.63
N ILE A 75 -4.00 -2.61 -13.84
CA ILE A 75 -2.60 -2.31 -13.48
C ILE A 75 -2.01 -3.45 -12.64
N ALA A 76 -2.76 -3.96 -11.66
CA ALA A 76 -2.31 -5.09 -10.83
C ALA A 76 -2.05 -6.34 -11.70
N LEU A 77 -2.97 -6.65 -12.61
CA LEU A 77 -2.83 -7.76 -13.54
C LEU A 77 -1.62 -7.59 -14.45
N ALA A 78 -1.45 -6.42 -15.06
CA ALA A 78 -0.30 -6.12 -15.91
C ALA A 78 1.04 -6.19 -15.16
N ALA A 79 1.08 -5.69 -13.93
CA ALA A 79 2.27 -5.78 -13.07
C ALA A 79 2.60 -7.23 -12.69
N SER A 80 1.59 -8.04 -12.37
CA SER A 80 1.76 -9.48 -12.10
C SER A 80 2.32 -10.23 -13.31
N MET A 81 1.80 -9.95 -14.51
CA MET A 81 2.24 -10.61 -15.74
C MET A 81 3.65 -10.18 -16.18
N SER A 82 4.02 -8.92 -15.94
CA SER A 82 5.32 -8.37 -16.35
C SER A 82 6.43 -8.55 -15.31
N GLY A 83 6.10 -8.96 -14.09
CA GLY A 83 7.04 -9.02 -12.97
C GLY A 83 7.57 -7.64 -12.53
N LYS A 84 6.97 -6.55 -13.02
CA LYS A 84 7.36 -5.19 -12.66
C LYS A 84 7.00 -4.89 -11.21
N LYS A 85 7.79 -4.03 -10.59
CA LYS A 85 7.56 -3.59 -9.21
C LYS A 85 6.38 -2.64 -9.14
N VAL A 86 5.70 -2.63 -8.00
CA VAL A 86 4.56 -1.75 -7.73
C VAL A 86 4.76 -0.90 -6.49
N ARG A 87 3.97 0.16 -6.41
CA ARG A 87 3.66 0.87 -5.18
C ARG A 87 2.15 0.89 -4.96
N ILE A 88 1.71 0.74 -3.71
CA ILE A 88 0.30 0.70 -3.35
C ILE A 88 0.05 1.68 -2.22
N HIS A 89 -1.06 2.40 -2.29
CA HIS A 89 -1.41 3.45 -1.34
C HIS A 89 -2.86 3.34 -0.85
N ASN A 90 -3.08 3.82 0.37
CA ASN A 90 -4.37 4.06 1.02
C ASN A 90 -4.34 5.47 1.59
N TYR A 91 -5.03 6.43 0.97
CA TYR A 91 -4.96 7.83 1.41
C TYR A 91 -5.56 8.13 2.80
N SER A 92 -6.17 7.14 3.48
CA SER A 92 -6.81 7.34 4.80
C SER A 92 -5.93 6.88 5.97
N ASN A 93 -5.26 5.73 5.85
CA ASN A 93 -4.46 5.13 6.93
C ASN A 93 -3.50 4.04 6.40
N ASN A 94 -2.92 3.25 7.30
CA ASN A 94 -1.95 2.20 6.98
C ASN A 94 -2.55 0.78 6.93
N GLU A 95 -3.87 0.65 6.82
CA GLU A 95 -4.53 -0.65 6.74
C GLU A 95 -4.41 -1.25 5.33
N CYS A 96 -3.89 -2.47 5.25
CA CYS A 96 -3.75 -3.23 4.00
C CYS A 96 -5.10 -3.64 3.39
N GLY A 97 -6.21 -3.50 4.13
CA GLY A 97 -7.56 -3.83 3.68
C GLY A 97 -8.32 -2.69 3.00
N GLN A 98 -7.69 -1.52 2.81
CA GLN A 98 -8.37 -0.31 2.35
C GLN A 98 -7.58 0.42 1.25
N ALA A 99 -6.84 -0.30 0.41
CA ALA A 99 -6.09 0.32 -0.67
C ALA A 99 -7.01 0.97 -1.71
N ASN A 100 -6.56 2.10 -2.26
CA ASN A 100 -7.29 2.86 -3.27
C ASN A 100 -6.40 3.42 -4.40
N PHE A 101 -5.14 3.00 -4.44
CA PHE A 101 -4.20 3.37 -5.50
C PHE A 101 -3.17 2.27 -5.70
N ILE A 102 -2.85 1.98 -6.96
CA ILE A 102 -1.71 1.17 -7.37
C ILE A 102 -1.00 1.81 -8.55
N GLY A 103 0.32 1.79 -8.53
CA GLY A 103 1.17 2.19 -9.65
C GLY A 103 2.20 1.12 -9.97
N ILE A 104 2.47 0.92 -11.26
CA ILE A 104 3.51 0.05 -11.80
C ILE A 104 4.75 0.88 -12.16
N PHE A 105 5.94 0.46 -11.76
CA PHE A 105 7.20 1.09 -12.17
C PHE A 105 7.62 0.56 -13.55
N THR A 106 8.02 1.44 -14.46
CA THR A 106 8.41 1.08 -15.83
C THR A 106 9.91 0.93 -16.03
N ASP A 107 10.70 1.55 -15.17
CA ASP A 107 12.14 1.78 -15.36
C ASP A 107 13.02 0.76 -14.62
#